data_AF-A0A8A0RJ96-F1
#
_entry.id   AF-A0A8A0RJ96-F1
#
_cell.length_a   1.000
_cell.length_b   1.000
_cell.length_c   1.000
_cell.angle_alpha   90.00
_cell.angle_beta   90.00
_cell.angle_gamma   90.00
#
_symmetry.space_group_name_H-M   'P 1'
#
loop_
_entity.id
_entity.type
_entity.pdbx_description
1 polymer ?
#
loop_
_entity_poly.entity_id
_entity_poly.type
_entity_poly.pdbx_seq_one_letter_code
_entity_poly.pdbx_strand_id
1 'polypeptide(L)' 'MMRNKKPTMSDWQDLYDAAIEFKKEKPWQWLYDADLICVQNPDDKTIGYCSVMGRAGEHYALGVVESSLEVDCPRTT' A
#
# COMPACT_ATOMS: atom_id res chain seq x y z
N MET A 1 -4.64 16.94 5.71
CA MET A 1 -6.00 17.22 6.25
C MET A 1 -6.80 15.93 6.11
N MET A 2 -7.08 15.19 7.20
CA MET A 2 -7.92 13.99 7.08
C MET A 2 -9.34 14.43 6.70
N ARG A 3 -9.75 14.14 5.46
CA ARG A 3 -11.13 14.40 5.02
C ARG A 3 -12.04 13.48 5.83
N ASN A 4 -12.83 14.06 6.74
CA ASN A 4 -13.80 13.34 7.57
C ASN A 4 -15.06 12.93 6.76
N LYS A 5 -14.85 12.41 5.55
CA LYS A 5 -15.89 11.88 4.68
C LYS A 5 -15.99 10.39 4.97
N LYS A 6 -17.14 9.96 5.48
CA LYS A 6 -17.39 8.53 5.67
C LYS A 6 -17.33 7.81 4.32
N PRO A 7 -16.67 6.65 4.22
CA PRO A 7 -16.66 5.88 2.99
C PRO A 7 -18.09 5.48 2.60
N THR A 8 -18.36 5.50 1.30
CA THR A 8 -19.59 4.98 0.71
C THR A 8 -19.50 3.47 0.51
N MET A 9 -20.62 2.82 0.19
CA MET A 9 -20.61 1.39 -0.16
C MET A 9 -19.74 1.09 -1.38
N SER A 10 -19.65 2.01 -2.35
CA SER A 10 -18.77 1.85 -3.51
C SER A 10 -17.30 1.90 -3.11
N ASP A 11 -16.91 2.84 -2.23
CA ASP A 11 -15.53 2.94 -1.75
C ASP A 11 -15.09 1.64 -1.03
N TRP A 12 -16.01 1.00 -0.30
CA TRP A 12 -15.75 -0.30 0.32
C TRP A 12 -15.62 -1.42 -0.72
N GLN A 13 -16.48 -1.44 -1.75
CA GLN A 13 -16.41 -2.41 -2.82
C GLN A 13 -15.05 -2.35 -3.52
N ASP A 14 -14.61 -1.14 -3.90
CA ASP A 14 -13.33 -0.91 -4.57
C ASP A 14 -12.16 -1.37 -3.68
N LEU A 15 -12.23 -1.13 -2.37
CA LEU A 15 -11.23 -1.61 -1.41
C LEU A 15 -11.16 -3.15 -1.35
N TYR A 16 -12.30 -3.83 -1.31
CA TYR A 16 -12.34 -5.29 -1.26
C TYR A 16 -11.87 -5.91 -2.58
N ASP A 17 -12.22 -5.32 -3.71
CA ASP A 17 -11.77 -5.77 -5.03
C ASP A 17 -10.25 -5.65 -5.16
N ALA A 18 -9.67 -4.51 -4.73
CA ALA A 18 -8.23 -4.33 -4.67
C ALA A 18 -7.55 -5.35 -3.72
N ALA A 19 -8.14 -5.64 -2.56
CA ALA A 19 -7.61 -6.64 -1.64
C ALA A 19 -7.65 -8.07 -2.22
N ILE A 20 -8.69 -8.39 -3.00
CA ILE A 20 -8.81 -9.66 -3.71
C ILE A 20 -7.72 -9.77 -4.79
N GLU A 21 -7.50 -8.71 -5.57
CA GLU A 21 -6.43 -8.67 -6.58
C GLU A 21 -5.05 -8.81 -5.94
N PHE A 22 -4.77 -8.05 -4.89
CA PHE A 22 -3.53 -8.19 -4.10
C PHE A 22 -3.31 -9.63 -3.64
N LYS A 23 -4.37 -10.30 -3.16
CA LYS A 23 -4.29 -11.70 -2.72
C LYS A 23 -4.03 -12.67 -3.88
N LYS A 24 -4.57 -12.40 -5.08
CA LYS A 24 -4.37 -13.23 -6.28
C LYS A 24 -2.94 -13.15 -6.77
N GLU A 25 -2.34 -11.96 -6.76
CA GLU A 25 -0.96 -11.72 -7.20
C GLU A 25 0.09 -12.32 -6.24
N LYS A 26 -0.28 -12.57 -4.98
CA LYS A 26 0.58 -13.16 -3.93
C LYS A 26 1.97 -12.51 -3.85
N PRO A 27 2.05 -11.18 -3.71
CA PRO A 27 3.33 -10.46 -3.78
C PRO A 27 4.36 -10.90 -2.72
N TRP A 28 3.88 -11.42 -1.59
CA TRP A 28 4.71 -12.01 -0.52
C TRP A 28 5.51 -13.26 -0.95
N GLN A 29 5.27 -13.83 -2.13
CA GLN A 29 6.10 -14.91 -2.66
C GLN A 29 7.49 -14.43 -3.09
N TRP A 30 7.63 -13.16 -3.44
CA TRP A 30 8.88 -12.56 -3.91
C TRP A 30 9.36 -11.42 -3.01
N LEU A 31 8.46 -10.67 -2.36
CA LEU A 31 8.81 -9.63 -1.40
C LEU A 31 8.99 -10.16 0.02
N TYR A 32 9.86 -9.49 0.77
CA TYR A 32 9.99 -9.58 2.22
C TYR A 32 9.26 -8.40 2.89
N ASP A 33 8.93 -8.56 4.15
CA ASP A 33 8.42 -7.50 5.02
C ASP A 33 9.39 -6.30 5.13
N ALA A 34 10.69 -6.56 5.02
CA ALA A 34 11.74 -5.54 4.97
C ALA A 34 11.86 -4.83 3.60
N ASP A 35 11.24 -5.35 2.53
CA ASP A 35 11.24 -4.70 1.22
C ASP A 35 10.25 -3.54 1.21
N LEU A 36 10.77 -2.32 1.29
CA LEU A 36 9.96 -1.10 1.25
C LEU A 36 9.76 -0.65 -0.18
N ILE A 37 8.49 -0.61 -0.60
CA ILE A 37 8.08 -0.07 -1.89
C ILE A 37 7.61 1.36 -1.66
N CYS A 38 8.24 2.30 -2.34
CA CYS A 38 7.83 3.69 -2.26
C CYS A 38 6.86 4.01 -3.41
N VAL A 39 5.70 4.58 -3.06
CA VAL A 39 4.62 4.90 -4.00
C VAL A 39 4.23 6.37 -3.83
N GLN A 40 4.19 7.10 -4.94
CA GLN A 40 3.66 8.45 -4.96
C GLN A 40 2.17 8.41 -5.29
N ASN A 41 1.35 9.04 -4.46
CA ASN A 41 -0.05 9.29 -4.80
C ASN A 41 -0.13 10.28 -5.99
N PRO A 42 -0.72 9.89 -7.13
CA PRO A 42 -0.78 10.76 -8.29
C PRO A 42 -1.58 12.05 -8.05
N ASP A 43 -2.55 12.03 -7.14
CA ASP A 43 -3.52 13.12 -6.91
C ASP A 43 -2.94 14.27 -6.10
N ASP A 44 -2.28 13.96 -4.98
CA ASP A 44 -1.78 14.95 -4.01
C ASP A 44 -0.26 14.95 -3.85
N LYS A 45 0.45 14.10 -4.62
CA LYS A 45 1.91 13.93 -4.62
C LYS A 45 2.51 13.45 -3.30
N THR A 46 1.68 13.02 -2.35
CA THR A 46 2.16 12.41 -1.10
C THR A 46 2.92 11.12 -1.39
N ILE A 47 3.95 10.87 -0.58
CA ILE A 47 4.76 9.65 -0.67
C ILE A 47 4.32 8.69 0.44
N GLY A 48 3.91 7.49 0.04
CA GLY A 48 3.64 6.36 0.94
C GLY A 48 4.73 5.31 0.83
N TYR A 49 5.24 4.85 1.96
CA TYR A 49 6.09 3.67 2.04
C TYR A 49 5.22 2.46 2.36
N CYS A 50 5.28 1.48 1.47
CA CYS A 50 4.50 0.27 1.52
C CYS A 50 5.37 -0.93 1.92
N SER A 51 4.86 -1.79 2.78
CA SER A 51 5.47 -3.08 3.13
C SER A 51 4.47 -4.21 2.87
N VAL A 52 4.94 -5.25 2.18
CA VAL A 52 4.16 -6.46 1.90
C VAL A 52 4.50 -7.51 2.94
N MET A 53 3.50 -7.90 3.73
CA MET A 53 3.61 -8.90 4.78
C MET A 53 3.03 -10.23 4.32
N GLY A 54 3.59 -11.32 4.85
CA GLY A 54 3.02 -12.65 4.72
C GLY A 54 3.89 -13.73 4.11
N ARG A 55 5.18 -13.44 3.89
CA ARG A 55 6.13 -14.44 3.42
C ARG A 55 6.25 -15.65 4.36
N ALA A 56 6.08 -15.43 5.67
CA ALA A 56 6.07 -16.48 6.69
C ALA A 56 4.78 -17.32 6.70
N GLY A 57 3.74 -16.93 5.94
CA GLY A 57 2.50 -17.69 5.79
C GLY A 57 1.47 -17.54 6.93
N GLU A 58 1.73 -16.70 7.93
CA GLU A 58 0.83 -16.50 9.08
C GLU A 58 -0.37 -15.59 8.75
N HIS A 59 -0.13 -14.53 7.98
CA HIS A 59 -1.12 -13.54 7.56
C HIS A 59 -0.68 -12.89 6.25
N TYR A 60 -1.60 -12.31 5.47
CA TYR A 60 -1.26 -11.58 4.24
C TYR A 60 -1.78 -10.17 4.34
N ALA A 61 -0.89 -9.19 4.23
CA ALA A 61 -1.25 -7.79 4.44
C ALA A 61 -0.36 -6.84 3.64
N LEU A 62 -0.89 -5.64 3.40
CA LEU A 62 -0.18 -4.50 2.84
C LEU A 62 -0.27 -3.37 3.88
N GLY A 63 0.87 -2.93 4.40
CA GLY A 63 0.95 -1.76 5.27
C GLY A 63 1.42 -0.55 4.48
N VAL A 64 0.80 0.62 4.71
CA VAL A 64 1.22 1.89 4.10
C VAL A 64 1.43 2.91 5.19
N VAL A 65 2.58 3.58 5.18
CA VAL A 65 2.91 4.69 6.06
C VAL A 65 3.16 5.92 5.21
N GLU A 66 2.37 6.97 5.43
CA GLU A 66 2.60 8.28 4.81
C GLU A 66 3.90 8.87 5.36
N SER A 67 4.79 9.30 4.46
CA SER A 67 5.98 10.04 4.85
C SER A 67 5.65 11.53 4.97
N SER A 68 5.85 12.08 6.17
CA SER A 68 5.78 13.51 6.42
C SER A 68 7.08 14.25 6.09
N LEU A 69 8.15 13.52 5.79
CA LEU A 69 9.44 14.07 5.37
C LEU A 69 9.49 14.03 3.84
N GLU A 70 10.00 15.08 3.20
CA GLU A 70 10.34 15.12 1.76
C GLU A 70 11.53 14.19 1.46
N VAL A 71 11.40 12.90 1.78
CA VAL A 71 12.31 11.88 1.31
C VAL A 71 11.88 11.54 -0.11
N ASP A 72 12.67 12.01 -1.08
CA ASP A 72 12.48 11.65 -2.48
C ASP A 72 12.48 10.12 -2.56
N CYS A 73 11.41 9.59 -3.15
CA CYS A 73 11.36 8.19 -3.52
C CYS A 73 12.60 7.90 -4.37
N PRO A 74 13.57 7.07 -3.94
CA PRO A 74 14.73 6.80 -4.77
C PRO A 74 14.20 6.22 -6.07
N ARG A 75 14.30 7.00 -7.15
CA ARG A 75 13.93 6.57 -8.50
C ARG A 75 14.87 5.41 -8.84
N THR A 76 14.44 4.19 -8.53
CA THR A 76 15.09 2.98 -9.05
C THR A 76 15.00 3.08 -10.55
N THR A 77 16.17 3.30 -11.15
CA THR A 77 16.39 3.47 -12.60
C THR A 77 16.24 2.14 -13.31
#